data_AF-A0A8H7FPZ2-F1
#
_entry.id   AF-A0A8H7FPZ2-F1
#
_cell.length_a   1.000
_cell.length_b   1.000
_cell.length_c   1.000
_cell.angle_alpha   90.00
_cell.angle_beta   90.00
_cell.angle_gamma   90.00
#
_symmetry.space_group_name_H-M   'P 1'
#
loop_
_entity.id
_entity.type
_entity.pdbx_description
1 polymer ?
#
loop_
_entity_poly.entity_id
_entity_poly.type
_entity_poly.pdbx_seq_one_letter_code
_entity_poly.pdbx_strand_id
1 'polypeptide(L)'
;MVDAIIFMAPISGFDQVLAEDRSVNRLEDSVLLWKSVCSNKLLENVDLVLFLNKCDILEKKLQAGVRLAKYVRSYGDRPNDLENASKYFRSKFSAIHREYSPTPRKFYGWCTSVTDTTSTAGILASVRDMVIRQNLKQSKLL
;
A
#
# COMPACT_ATOMS: atom_id res chain seq x y z
N MET A 1 13.55 -17.61 7.58
CA MET A 1 12.56 -16.74 8.23
C MET A 1 11.95 -15.89 7.13
N VAL A 2 10.65 -15.60 7.16
CA VAL A 2 10.08 -14.65 6.18
C VAL A 2 10.41 -13.27 6.72
N ASP A 3 11.37 -12.60 6.08
CA ASP A 3 11.92 -11.37 6.64
C ASP A 3 11.03 -10.15 6.34
N ALA A 4 10.24 -10.20 5.26
CA ALA A 4 9.27 -9.17 4.93
C ALA A 4 8.12 -9.71 4.06
N ILE A 5 6.96 -9.07 4.14
CA ILE A 5 5.83 -9.27 3.24
C ILE A 5 5.61 -8.01 2.43
N ILE A 6 5.54 -8.16 1.10
CA ILE A 6 5.16 -7.09 0.18
C ILE A 6 3.67 -7.23 -0.12
N PHE A 7 2.89 -6.25 0.31
CA PHE A 7 1.46 -6.14 0.02
C PHE A 7 1.24 -5.17 -1.15
N MET A 8 0.52 -5.64 -2.17
CA MET A 8 0.19 -4.87 -3.36
C MET A 8 -1.25 -4.36 -3.28
N ALA A 9 -1.44 -3.05 -3.11
CA ALA A 9 -2.75 -2.40 -3.06
C ALA A 9 -3.04 -1.69 -4.40
N PRO A 10 -3.87 -2.25 -5.31
CA PRO A 10 -4.22 -1.61 -6.58
C PRO A 10 -5.18 -0.43 -6.37
N ILE A 11 -4.64 0.75 -6.05
CA ILE A 11 -5.45 1.94 -5.70
C ILE A 11 -6.28 2.52 -6.85
N SER A 12 -5.96 2.16 -8.10
CA SER A 12 -6.76 2.54 -9.27
C SER A 12 -8.10 1.80 -9.35
N GLY A 13 -8.34 0.78 -8.53
CA GLY A 13 -9.61 0.04 -8.45
C GLY A 13 -10.72 0.74 -7.68
N PHE A 14 -10.57 2.02 -7.33
CA PHE A 14 -11.53 2.77 -6.49
C PHE A 14 -12.95 2.87 -7.07
N ASP A 15 -13.09 2.76 -8.39
CA ASP A 15 -14.35 2.80 -9.16
C ASP A 15 -14.75 1.42 -9.71
N GLN A 16 -14.14 0.34 -9.24
CA GLN A 16 -14.33 -1.02 -9.74
C GLN A 16 -14.79 -1.97 -8.64
N VAL A 17 -15.51 -3.02 -9.04
CA VAL A 17 -15.91 -4.13 -8.17
C VAL A 17 -15.09 -5.38 -8.45
N LEU A 18 -15.05 -6.33 -7.50
CA LEU A 18 -14.40 -7.64 -7.70
C LEU A 18 -15.09 -8.41 -8.84
N ALA A 19 -14.35 -9.32 -9.48
CA ALA A 19 -14.90 -10.12 -10.57
C ALA A 19 -15.77 -11.25 -10.04
N GLU A 20 -15.34 -11.82 -8.91
CA GLU A 20 -15.96 -12.87 -8.13
C GLU A 20 -17.15 -12.39 -7.30
N ASP A 21 -17.13 -11.13 -6.84
CA ASP A 21 -18.23 -10.51 -6.10
C ASP A 21 -18.44 -9.06 -6.54
N ARG A 22 -19.50 -8.85 -7.32
CA ARG A 22 -19.84 -7.52 -7.86
C ARG A 22 -20.40 -6.55 -6.83
N SER A 23 -20.66 -6.99 -5.60
CA SER A 23 -21.10 -6.12 -4.50
C SER A 23 -19.93 -5.45 -3.77
N VAL A 24 -18.70 -5.95 -3.95
CA VAL A 24 -17.52 -5.51 -3.21
C VAL A 24 -16.64 -4.61 -4.07
N ASN A 25 -16.34 -3.41 -3.57
CA ASN A 25 -15.39 -2.49 -4.22
C ASN A 25 -13.94 -2.99 -4.07
N ARG A 26 -13.14 -2.94 -5.14
CA ARG A 26 -11.76 -3.48 -5.15
C ARG A 26 -10.81 -2.76 -4.19
N LEU A 27 -10.94 -1.44 -4.06
CA LEU A 27 -10.12 -0.66 -3.14
C LEU A 27 -10.51 -0.96 -1.69
N GLU A 28 -11.80 -1.11 -1.42
CA GLU A 28 -12.30 -1.49 -0.09
C GLU A 28 -11.80 -2.88 0.33
N ASP A 29 -11.88 -3.86 -0.57
CA ASP A 29 -11.30 -5.19 -0.34
C ASP A 29 -9.80 -5.11 0.00
N SER A 30 -9.02 -4.34 -0.77
CA SER A 30 -7.59 -4.13 -0.50
C SER A 30 -7.34 -3.51 0.89
N VAL A 31 -8.21 -2.62 1.35
CA VAL A 31 -8.14 -2.00 2.68
C VAL A 31 -8.43 -3.04 3.78
N LEU A 32 -9.44 -3.90 3.59
CA LEU A 32 -9.80 -4.96 4.54
C LEU A 32 -8.73 -6.04 4.63
N LEU A 33 -8.16 -6.44 3.49
CA LEU A 33 -7.03 -7.38 3.43
C LEU A 33 -5.80 -6.80 4.11
N TRP A 34 -5.46 -5.52 3.85
CA TRP A 34 -4.34 -4.87 4.53
C TRP A 34 -4.53 -4.84 6.05
N LYS A 35 -5.72 -4.48 6.53
CA LYS A 35 -6.06 -4.53 7.96
C LYS A 35 -5.86 -5.93 8.53
N SER A 36 -6.32 -6.95 7.82
CA SER A 36 -6.18 -8.36 8.25
C SER A 36 -4.71 -8.78 8.35
N VAL A 37 -3.89 -8.44 7.34
CA VAL A 37 -2.45 -8.68 7.33
C VAL A 37 -1.77 -7.94 8.48
N CYS A 38 -2.09 -6.66 8.69
CA CYS A 38 -1.53 -5.89 9.80
C CYS A 38 -1.88 -6.52 11.16
N SER A 39 -3.11 -6.98 11.36
CA SER A 39 -3.58 -7.55 12.62
C SER A 39 -3.09 -8.98 12.92
N ASN A 40 -2.45 -9.65 11.98
CA ASN A 40 -2.08 -11.05 12.13
C ASN A 40 -0.91 -11.23 13.10
N LYS A 41 -1.16 -11.87 14.24
CA LYS A 41 -0.15 -12.17 15.27
C LYS A 41 0.99 -13.06 14.78
N LEU A 42 0.73 -13.93 13.81
CA LEU A 42 1.79 -14.74 13.19
C LEU A 42 2.79 -13.89 12.40
N LEU A 43 2.42 -12.64 12.06
CA LEU A 43 3.23 -11.68 11.31
C LEU A 43 3.73 -10.53 12.20
N GLU A 44 3.64 -10.63 13.53
CA GLU A 44 3.97 -9.53 14.44
C GLU A 44 5.43 -9.07 14.30
N ASN A 45 6.34 -9.99 13.99
CA ASN A 45 7.78 -9.74 13.81
C ASN A 45 8.20 -9.66 12.33
N VAL A 46 7.23 -9.61 11.41
CA VAL A 46 7.49 -9.52 9.97
C VAL A 46 7.33 -8.07 9.52
N ASP A 47 8.31 -7.55 8.78
CA ASP A 47 8.21 -6.24 8.17
C ASP A 47 7.14 -6.24 7.07
N LEU A 48 6.23 -5.27 7.13
CA LEU A 48 5.17 -5.11 6.13
C LEU A 48 5.51 -3.95 5.20
N VAL A 49 5.66 -4.26 3.92
CA VAL A 49 5.95 -3.32 2.85
C VAL A 49 4.69 -3.12 2.01
N LEU A 50 4.22 -1.88 1.89
CA LEU A 50 3.05 -1.52 1.10
C LEU A 50 3.45 -0.92 -0.25
N PHE A 51 3.00 -1.52 -1.34
CA PHE A 51 3.03 -0.90 -2.66
C PHE A 51 1.63 -0.46 -3.05
N LEU A 52 1.43 0.85 -3.11
CA LEU A 52 0.27 1.46 -3.74
C LEU A 52 0.46 1.35 -5.26
N ASN A 53 -0.15 0.34 -5.85
CA ASN A 53 0.12 -0.08 -7.21
C ASN A 53 -0.88 0.53 -8.22
N LYS A 54 -0.47 0.53 -9.50
CA LYS A 54 -1.24 1.04 -10.64
C LYS A 54 -1.47 2.56 -10.57
N CYS A 55 -0.48 3.30 -10.08
CA CYS A 55 -0.54 4.77 -10.00
C CYS A 55 -0.67 5.44 -11.38
N ASP A 56 -0.13 4.83 -12.42
CA ASP A 56 -0.30 5.24 -13.82
C ASP A 56 -1.77 5.17 -14.27
N ILE A 57 -2.47 4.09 -13.91
CA ILE A 57 -3.89 3.93 -14.22
C ILE A 57 -4.74 4.89 -13.38
N LEU A 58 -4.38 5.09 -12.11
CA LEU A 58 -5.03 6.09 -11.26
C LEU A 58 -4.93 7.48 -11.89
N GLU A 59 -3.73 7.90 -12.28
CA GLU A 59 -3.50 9.19 -12.92
C GLU A 59 -4.34 9.38 -14.17
N LYS A 60 -4.34 8.40 -15.09
CA LYS A 60 -5.16 8.43 -16.31
C LYS A 60 -6.66 8.59 -16.00
N LYS A 61 -7.17 7.91 -14.98
CA LYS A 61 -8.58 8.03 -14.57
C LYS A 61 -8.91 9.41 -14.03
N LEU A 62 -8.04 9.96 -13.19
CA LEU A 62 -8.23 11.31 -12.62
C LEU A 62 -8.19 12.39 -13.70
N GLN A 63 -7.24 12.28 -14.64
CA GLN A 63 -7.12 13.16 -15.81
C GLN A 63 -8.33 13.05 -16.76
N ALA A 64 -8.89 11.85 -16.93
CA ALA A 64 -10.12 11.62 -17.68
C ALA A 64 -11.39 12.16 -16.98
N GLY A 65 -11.25 12.76 -15.79
CA GLY A 65 -12.32 13.40 -15.06
C GLY A 65 -13.07 12.50 -14.08
N VAL A 66 -12.66 11.24 -13.91
CA VAL A 66 -13.24 10.36 -12.89
C VAL A 66 -12.93 10.95 -11.51
N ARG A 67 -13.99 11.31 -10.77
CA ARG A 67 -13.87 11.98 -9.47
C ARG A 67 -13.68 10.97 -8.35
N LEU A 68 -12.52 11.01 -7.69
CA LEU A 68 -12.22 10.11 -6.57
C LEU A 68 -13.23 10.28 -5.42
N ALA A 69 -13.60 11.53 -5.11
CA ALA A 69 -14.56 11.86 -4.05
C ALA A 69 -15.95 11.21 -4.23
N LYS A 70 -16.33 10.86 -5.47
CA LYS A 70 -17.59 10.16 -5.76
C LYS A 70 -17.62 8.74 -5.18
N TYR A 71 -16.47 8.08 -5.15
CA TYR A 71 -16.33 6.69 -4.72
C TYR A 71 -15.75 6.57 -3.31
N VAL A 72 -14.84 7.48 -2.95
CA VAL A 72 -14.19 7.52 -1.64
C VAL A 72 -14.66 8.76 -0.90
N ARG A 73 -15.80 8.67 -0.20
CA ARG A 73 -16.42 9.83 0.48
C ARG A 73 -15.48 10.51 1.48
N SER A 74 -14.67 9.73 2.20
CA SER A 74 -13.66 10.25 3.14
C SER A 74 -12.52 11.04 2.47
N TYR A 75 -12.45 11.04 1.14
CA TYR A 75 -11.54 11.89 0.39
C TYR A 75 -11.97 13.37 0.40
N GLY A 76 -13.27 13.65 0.57
CA GLY A 76 -13.81 15.01 0.64
C GLY A 76 -13.47 15.85 -0.60
N ASP A 77 -13.20 17.13 -0.38
CA ASP A 77 -13.00 18.13 -1.44
C ASP A 77 -11.54 18.31 -1.87
N ARG A 78 -10.71 17.29 -1.65
CA ARG A 78 -9.28 17.34 -2.05
C ARG A 78 -9.15 17.40 -3.58
N PRO A 79 -8.07 18.03 -4.10
CA PRO A 79 -7.82 18.11 -5.54
C PRO A 79 -7.81 16.74 -6.22
N ASN A 80 -8.45 16.61 -7.39
CA ASN A 80 -8.59 15.35 -8.12
C ASN A 80 -7.34 15.05 -8.98
N ASP A 81 -6.18 14.96 -8.34
CA ASP A 81 -4.88 14.70 -8.97
C ASP A 81 -4.12 13.56 -8.29
N LEU A 82 -3.11 13.02 -8.98
CA LEU A 82 -2.34 11.87 -8.52
C LEU A 82 -1.63 12.14 -7.19
N GLU A 83 -1.10 13.35 -7.00
CA GLU A 83 -0.32 13.71 -5.82
C GLU A 83 -1.19 13.65 -4.56
N ASN A 84 -2.34 14.32 -4.59
CA ASN A 84 -3.29 14.37 -3.48
C ASN A 84 -3.94 13.00 -3.24
N ALA A 85 -4.30 12.28 -4.29
CA ALA A 85 -4.86 10.93 -4.17
C ALA A 85 -3.85 9.95 -3.54
N SER A 86 -2.60 9.95 -4.02
CA SER A 86 -1.54 9.06 -3.52
C SER A 86 -1.18 9.37 -2.07
N LYS A 87 -1.07 10.66 -1.70
CA LYS A 87 -0.87 11.10 -0.31
C LYS A 87 -2.00 10.61 0.59
N TYR A 88 -3.24 10.80 0.17
CA TYR A 88 -4.41 10.34 0.91
C TYR A 88 -4.39 8.82 1.15
N PHE A 89 -4.17 8.03 0.10
CA PHE A 89 -4.12 6.58 0.25
C PHE A 89 -2.97 6.14 1.13
N ARG A 90 -1.77 6.70 0.94
CA ARG A 90 -0.61 6.40 1.80
C ARG A 90 -0.93 6.68 3.27
N SER A 91 -1.53 7.83 3.58
CA SER A 91 -1.95 8.16 4.93
C SER A 91 -3.00 7.20 5.49
N LYS A 92 -3.99 6.81 4.69
CA LYS A 92 -5.04 5.85 5.10
C LYS A 92 -4.45 4.49 5.45
N PHE A 93 -3.63 3.92 4.58
CA PHE A 93 -2.99 2.61 4.83
C PHE A 93 -1.95 2.68 5.96
N SER A 94 -1.23 3.80 6.09
CA SER A 94 -0.31 4.04 7.21
C SER A 94 -1.03 4.11 8.56
N ALA A 95 -2.20 4.76 8.60
CA ALA A 95 -3.03 4.81 9.80
C ALA A 95 -3.50 3.40 10.21
N ILE A 96 -4.01 2.61 9.26
CA ILE A 96 -4.41 1.21 9.50
C ILE A 96 -3.21 0.39 10.00
N HIS A 97 -2.05 0.52 9.36
CA HIS A 97 -0.86 -0.18 9.79
C HIS A 97 -0.51 0.15 11.24
N ARG A 98 -0.52 1.43 11.62
CA ARG A 98 -0.22 1.86 12.98
C ARG A 98 -1.26 1.38 14.00
N GLU A 99 -2.54 1.42 13.65
CA GLU A 99 -3.65 1.08 14.56
C GLU A 99 -3.79 -0.42 14.79
N TYR A 100 -3.61 -1.23 13.74
CA TYR A 100 -3.91 -2.66 13.79
C TYR A 100 -2.68 -3.56 13.98
N SER A 101 -1.46 -3.03 13.95
CA SER A 101 -0.26 -3.83 14.25
C SER A 101 -0.26 -4.27 15.72
N PRO A 102 -0.04 -5.57 16.03
CA PRO A 102 0.06 -6.06 17.41
C PRO A 102 1.19 -5.39 18.20
N THR A 103 2.26 -5.03 17.51
CA THR A 103 3.43 -4.32 18.05
C THR A 103 3.75 -3.12 17.16
N PRO A 104 4.40 -2.07 17.70
CA PRO A 104 4.85 -0.95 16.89
C PRO A 104 5.82 -1.40 15.79
N ARG A 105 5.44 -1.20 14.53
CA ARG A 105 6.26 -1.50 13.35
C ARG A 105 6.55 -0.22 12.58
N LYS A 106 7.70 -0.16 11.92
CA LYS A 106 8.00 0.94 11.00
C LYS A 106 7.18 0.77 9.73
N PHE A 107 6.56 1.85 9.26
CA PHE A 107 5.75 1.84 8.05
C PHE A 107 6.62 2.05 6.81
N TYR A 108 6.51 1.13 5.86
CA TYR A 108 7.18 1.19 4.56
C TYR A 108 6.11 1.22 3.46
N GLY A 109 6.06 2.31 2.68
CA GLY A 109 4.98 2.54 1.74
C GLY A 109 5.42 3.37 0.54
N TRP A 110 5.21 2.85 -0.67
CA TRP A 110 5.59 3.50 -1.93
C TRP A 110 4.48 3.43 -2.96
N CYS A 111 4.49 4.39 -3.88
CA CYS A 111 3.68 4.36 -5.09
C CYS A 111 4.44 3.63 -6.19
N THR A 112 3.79 2.71 -6.88
CA THR A 112 4.39 1.91 -7.95
C THR A 112 3.50 1.92 -9.20
N SER A 113 4.16 1.86 -10.35
CA SER A 113 3.52 1.58 -11.64
C SER A 113 4.27 0.43 -12.30
N VAL A 114 3.54 -0.45 -12.98
CA VAL A 114 4.14 -1.52 -13.80
C VAL A 114 4.93 -0.94 -14.97
N THR A 115 4.61 0.28 -15.41
CA THR A 115 5.36 0.98 -16.46
C THR A 115 6.66 1.61 -15.96
N ASP A 116 6.84 1.72 -14.63
CA ASP A 116 8.05 2.24 -14.02
C ASP A 116 8.80 1.14 -13.26
N THR A 117 9.37 0.23 -14.06
CA THR A 117 10.18 -0.90 -13.57
C THR A 117 11.45 -0.43 -12.90
N THR A 118 11.99 0.73 -13.28
CA THR A 118 13.22 1.30 -12.70
C THR A 118 12.99 1.75 -11.26
N SER A 119 11.94 2.52 -11.01
CA SER A 119 11.57 2.91 -9.64
C SER A 119 11.19 1.69 -8.79
N THR A 120 10.46 0.74 -9.36
CA THR A 120 10.08 -0.50 -8.65
C THR A 120 11.31 -1.34 -8.27
N ALA A 121 12.29 -1.50 -9.17
CA ALA A 121 13.54 -2.20 -8.88
C ALA A 121 14.35 -1.49 -7.78
N GLY A 122 14.43 -0.16 -7.81
CA GLY A 122 15.08 0.62 -6.76
C GLY A 122 14.41 0.48 -5.39
N ILE A 123 13.07 0.42 -5.36
CA ILE A 123 12.32 0.17 -4.13
C ILE A 123 12.60 -1.24 -3.61
N LEU A 124 12.61 -2.26 -4.48
CA LEU A 124 12.92 -3.64 -4.10
C LEU A 124 14.36 -3.79 -3.58
N ALA A 125 15.32 -3.10 -4.19
CA ALA A 125 16.70 -3.05 -3.69
C ALA A 125 16.74 -2.42 -2.29
N SER A 126 16.01 -1.32 -2.07
CA SER A 126 15.91 -0.66 -0.76
C SER A 126 15.29 -1.56 0.30
N VAL A 127 14.27 -2.35 -0.06
CA VAL A 127 13.63 -3.35 0.82
C VAL A 127 14.62 -4.48 1.16
N ARG A 128 15.38 -4.96 0.17
CA ARG A 128 16.42 -5.98 0.38
C ARG A 128 17.50 -5.49 1.34
N ASP A 129 17.99 -4.28 1.15
CA ASP A 129 19.02 -3.69 2.02
C ASP A 129 18.54 -3.52 3.46
N MET A 130 17.26 -3.14 3.63
CA MET A 130 16.62 -3.04 4.94
C MET A 130 16.61 -4.39 5.67
N VAL A 131 16.16 -5.45 4.99
CA VAL A 131 16.13 -6.82 5.52
C VAL A 131 17.53 -7.28 5.91
N ILE A 132 18.53 -7.08 5.04
CA ILE A 132 19.92 -7.46 5.33
C ILE A 132 20.45 -6.73 6.57
N ARG A 133 20.18 -5.43 6.70
CA ARG A 133 20.61 -4.65 7.87
C ARG A 133 19.96 -5.13 9.17
N GLN A 134 18.70 -5.58 9.14
CA GLN A 134 18.06 -6.16 10.33
C GLN A 134 18.68 -7.51 10.71
N ASN A 135 18.91 -8.39 9.74
CA ASN A 135 19.53 -9.69 9.97
C ASN A 135 20.95 -9.54 10.56
N LEU A 136 21.73 -8.57 10.07
CA LEU A 136 23.06 -8.25 10.61
C LEU A 136 23.00 -7.76 12.06
N LYS A 137 22.05 -6.89 12.42
CA LYS A 137 21.85 -6.43 13.80
C LYS A 137 21.47 -7.57 14.75
N GLN A 138 20.61 -8.49 14.31
CA GLN A 138 20.24 -9.65 15.12
C GLN A 138 21.42 -10.62 15.33
N SER A 139 22.37 -10.67 14.39
CA SER A 139 23.52 -11.57 14.44
C SER A 139 24.69 -11.05 15.30
N LYS A 140 24.53 -9.92 16.01
CA LYS A 140 25.58 -9.25 16.81
C LYS A 140 26.88 -8.94 16.04
N LEU A 141 26.81 -8.84 14.71
CA LEU A 141 27.93 -8.44 13.86
C LEU A 141 28.07 -6.91 13.74
N LEU A 142 27.23 -6.16 14.45
CA LEU A 142 27.27 -4.72 14.71
C LEU A 142 26.79 -4.45 16.14
#